data_AF-A0A965VAD0-F1
#
_entry.id   AF-A0A965VAD0-F1
#
_cell.length_a   1.000
_cell.length_b   1.000
_cell.length_c   1.000
_cell.angle_alpha   90.00
_cell.angle_beta   90.00
_cell.angle_gamma   90.00
#
_symmetry.space_group_name_H-M   'P 1'
#
loop_
_entity.id
_entity.type
_entity.pdbx_description
1 polymer ?
#
loop_
_entity_poly.entity_id
_entity_poly.type
_entity_poly.pdbx_seq_one_letter_code
_entity_poly.pdbx_strand_id
1 'polypeptide(L)' 'HFPIHINESSAILDNDQSITINVSHAPVNLKNNLITEGRKNGAMLLRWIGATDHPIPKVTIRKLDSIGAN' A
#
# COMPACT_ATOMS: atom_id res chain seq x y z
N HIS A 1 -8.77 14.46 -5.00
CA HIS A 1 -8.92 13.24 -4.20
C HIS A 1 -7.77 12.32 -4.56
N PHE A 2 -7.03 11.87 -3.56
CA PHE A 2 -5.88 10.99 -3.71
C PHE A 2 -6.30 9.51 -3.65
N PRO A 3 -5.45 8.57 -4.10
CA PRO A 3 -5.74 7.14 -4.00
C PRO A 3 -5.86 6.69 -2.54
N ILE A 4 -7.00 6.08 -2.17
CA ILE A 4 -7.24 5.54 -0.82
C ILE A 4 -7.48 4.02 -0.82
N HIS A 5 -7.51 3.42 -2.00
CA HIS A 5 -7.71 1.99 -2.20
C HIS A 5 -6.92 1.52 -3.43
N ILE A 6 -6.68 0.22 -3.49
CA ILE A 6 -6.08 -0.49 -4.62
C ILE A 6 -6.75 -1.86 -4.74
N ASN A 7 -6.70 -2.45 -5.91
CA ASN A 7 -7.22 -3.78 -6.21
C ASN A 7 -6.30 -4.50 -7.21
N GLU A 8 -6.66 -5.73 -7.59
CA GLU A 8 -5.89 -6.54 -8.53
C GLU A 8 -5.61 -5.81 -9.85
N SER A 9 -6.60 -5.12 -10.42
CA SER A 9 -6.45 -4.52 -11.76
C SER A 9 -5.58 -3.27 -11.81
N SER A 10 -5.27 -2.68 -10.65
CA SER A 10 -4.45 -1.45 -10.53
C SER A 10 -3.14 -1.65 -9.77
N ALA A 11 -2.97 -2.81 -9.12
CA ALA A 11 -1.76 -3.13 -8.38
C ALA A 11 -0.57 -3.33 -9.32
N ILE A 12 0.56 -2.73 -8.96
CA ILE A 12 1.82 -2.95 -9.65
C ILE A 12 2.62 -3.96 -8.83
N LEU A 13 2.90 -5.11 -9.43
CA LEU A 13 3.74 -6.14 -8.83
C LEU A 13 5.23 -5.76 -8.89
N ASP A 14 5.99 -6.33 -7.97
CA ASP A 14 7.45 -6.35 -8.05
C ASP A 14 7.92 -7.55 -8.91
N ASN A 15 9.22 -7.59 -9.24
CA ASN A 15 9.76 -8.58 -10.17
C ASN A 15 9.63 -10.03 -9.67
N ASP A 16 9.53 -10.21 -8.35
CA ASP A 16 9.31 -11.50 -7.69
C ASP A 16 7.83 -11.85 -7.53
N GLN A 17 6.93 -11.11 -8.19
CA GLN A 17 5.47 -11.21 -8.10
C GLN A 17 4.90 -10.87 -6.72
N SER A 18 5.70 -10.31 -5.81
CA SER A 18 5.19 -9.74 -4.57
C SER A 18 4.51 -8.40 -4.83
N ILE A 19 3.76 -7.94 -3.83
CA ILE A 19 3.15 -6.62 -3.82
C ILE A 19 3.53 -5.91 -2.53
N THR A 20 4.02 -4.68 -2.67
CA THR A 20 4.18 -3.73 -1.56
C THR A 20 3.09 -2.67 -1.65
N ILE A 21 2.29 -2.49 -0.60
CA ILE A 21 1.32 -1.40 -0.47
C ILE A 21 1.92 -0.33 0.44
N ASN A 22 2.12 0.87 -0.09
CA ASN A 22 2.70 1.99 0.66
C ASN A 22 1.60 2.91 1.17
N VAL A 23 1.63 3.28 2.45
CA VAL A 23 0.66 4.23 3.02
C VAL A 23 1.39 5.46 3.52
N SER A 24 1.02 6.63 3.01
CA SER A 24 1.69 7.92 3.33
C SER A 24 0.68 9.04 3.55
N HIS A 25 1.15 10.15 4.15
CA HIS A 25 0.30 11.32 4.38
C HIS A 25 0.11 12.19 3.12
N ALA A 26 1.07 12.15 2.21
CA ALA A 26 1.10 12.89 0.95
C ALA A 26 1.57 11.98 -0.18
N PRO A 27 1.27 12.31 -1.46
CA PRO A 27 1.77 11.57 -2.60
C PRO A 27 3.29 11.45 -2.56
N VAL A 28 3.78 10.23 -2.72
CA VAL A 28 5.22 9.95 -2.86
C VAL A 28 5.46 9.08 -4.09
N ASN A 29 6.65 9.16 -4.67
CA ASN A 29 7.02 8.39 -5.85
C ASN A 29 7.32 6.91 -5.52
N LEU A 30 6.31 6.19 -5.04
CA LEU A 30 6.35 4.76 -4.76
C LEU A 30 5.17 4.07 -5.43
N LYS A 31 5.38 2.83 -5.89
CA LYS A 31 4.28 1.98 -6.39
C LYS A 31 3.20 1.82 -5.30
N ASN A 32 1.95 1.67 -5.73
CA ASN A 32 0.82 1.31 -4.88
C ASN A 32 0.67 2.22 -3.64
N ASN A 33 0.90 3.53 -3.80
CA ASN A 33 0.86 4.47 -2.70
C ASN A 33 -0.57 4.96 -2.41
N LEU A 34 -1.09 4.57 -1.24
CA LEU A 34 -2.35 5.03 -0.67
C LEU A 34 -2.12 6.22 0.27
N ILE A 35 -2.98 7.21 0.19
CA ILE A 35 -2.84 8.49 0.90
C ILE A 35 -3.85 8.56 2.03
N THR A 36 -3.40 8.93 3.24
CA THR A 36 -4.28 8.99 4.42
C THR A 36 -5.32 10.12 4.37
N GLU A 37 -5.19 11.05 3.41
CA GLU A 37 -6.10 12.19 3.24
C GLU A 37 -6.26 12.98 4.56
N GLY A 38 -5.13 13.40 5.16
CA GLY A 38 -5.11 14.16 6.41
C GLY A 38 -5.35 13.35 7.71
N ARG A 39 -5.71 12.07 7.62
CA ARG A 39 -6.04 11.25 8.82
C ARG A 39 -4.79 10.81 9.57
N LYS A 40 -4.82 10.93 10.90
CA LYS A 40 -3.75 10.48 11.81
C LYS A 40 -3.83 9.01 12.17
N ASN A 41 -5.02 8.42 12.08
CA ASN A 41 -5.32 7.04 12.41
C ASN A 41 -6.56 6.56 11.63
N GLY A 42 -6.67 5.24 11.48
CA GLY A 42 -7.77 4.60 10.77
C GLY A 42 -7.60 3.09 10.78
N ALA A 43 -8.49 2.40 10.06
CA ALA A 43 -8.40 0.97 9.82
C ALA A 43 -8.10 0.71 8.34
N MET A 44 -7.42 -0.40 8.06
CA MET A 44 -7.25 -0.93 6.71
C MET A 44 -7.94 -2.28 6.62
N LEU A 45 -8.50 -2.58 5.44
CA LEU A 45 -9.14 -3.85 5.15
C LEU A 45 -8.55 -4.41 3.86
N LEU A 46 -7.89 -5.56 3.97
CA LEU A 46 -7.42 -6.35 2.85
C LEU A 46 -8.37 -7.53 2.64
N ARG A 47 -8.75 -7.80 1.39
CA ARG A 47 -9.66 -8.89 1.05
C ARG A 47 -9.04 -9.79 -0.01
N TRP A 48 -9.16 -11.09 0.22
CA TRP A 48 -8.87 -12.12 -0.77
C TRP A 48 -10.21 -12.68 -1.25
N ILE A 49 -10.53 -12.53 -2.53
CA ILE A 49 -11.81 -12.96 -3.10
C ILE A 49 -11.56 -14.18 -3.97
N GLY A 50 -12.17 -15.32 -3.61
CA GLY A 50 -12.00 -16.59 -4.34
C GLY A 50 -10.59 -17.20 -4.27
N ALA A 51 -9.75 -16.72 -3.36
CA ALA A 51 -8.39 -17.23 -3.19
C ALA A 51 -8.39 -18.54 -2.38
N THR A 52 -7.50 -19.45 -2.74
CA THR A 52 -7.19 -20.63 -1.92
C THR A 52 -6.28 -20.25 -0.75
N ASP A 53 -5.28 -19.42 -1.04
CA ASP A 53 -4.29 -18.94 -0.07
C ASP A 53 -4.51 -17.47 0.29
N HIS A 54 -4.27 -17.14 1.56
CA HIS A 54 -4.60 -15.85 2.16
C HIS A 54 -3.36 -15.30 2.87
N PRO A 55 -2.32 -14.85 2.14
CA PRO A 55 -1.08 -14.45 2.76
C PRO A 55 -1.31 -13.28 3.73
N ILE A 56 -0.73 -13.38 4.92
CA ILE A 56 -0.77 -12.32 5.93
C ILE A 56 0.32 -11.30 5.57
N PRO A 57 -0.02 -10.03 5.32
CA PRO A 57 0.97 -9.04 4.96
C PRO A 57 1.89 -8.75 6.14
N LYS A 58 3.20 -8.67 5.87
CA LYS A 58 4.16 -8.14 6.82
C LYS A 58 4.06 -6.62 6.84
N VAL A 59 3.87 -6.04 8.03
CA VAL A 59 3.73 -4.58 8.20
C VAL A 59 4.96 -4.00 8.87
N THR A 60 5.47 -2.89 8.35
CA THR A 60 6.55 -2.12 8.97
C THR A 60 6.26 -0.63 8.89
N ILE A 61 6.74 0.14 9.87
CA ILE A 61 6.65 1.60 9.89
C ILE A 61 8.05 2.15 9.63
N ARG A 62 8.16 3.07 8.68
CA ARG A 62 9.42 3.73 8.29
C ARG A 62 9.21 5.21 8.05
N LYS A 63 10.28 6.00 8.18
CA LYS A 63 10.29 7.41 7.74
C LYS A 63 10.37 7.47 6.22
N LEU A 64 9.69 8.42 5.58
CA LEU A 64 9.67 8.55 4.11
C LEU A 64 11.08 8.74 3.53
N ASP A 65 11.89 9.59 4.14
CA ASP A 65 13.27 9.85 3.71
C ASP A 65 14.14 8.57 3.73
N SER A 66 13.82 7.61 4.60
CA SER A 66 14.58 6.36 4.72
C SER A 66 14.29 5.34 3.61
N ILE A 67 13.26 5.57 2.81
CA ILE A 67 12.83 4.69 1.71
C ILE A 67 12.96 5.35 0.34
N GLY A 68 13.67 6.48 0.25
CA GLY A 68 13.89 7.20 -1.02
C GLY A 68 12.62 7.82 -1.61
N ALA A 69 11.59 8.00 -0.79
CA ALA A 69 10.35 8.69 -1.16
C ALA A 69 10.60 10.20 -1.15
N ASN A 70 11.15 10.73 -2.26
CA ASN A 70 11.23 12.16 -2.54
C ASN A 70 9.98 12.65 -3.28
#